data_AF-A0A8D8CRL4-F1
#
_entry.id   AF-A0A8D8CRL4-F1
#
_cell.length_a   1.000
_cell.length_b   1.000
_cell.length_c   1.000
_cell.angle_alpha   90.00
_cell.angle_beta   90.00
_cell.angle_gamma   90.00
#
_symmetry.space_group_name_H-M   'P 1'
#
loop_
_entity.id
_entity.type
_entity.pdbx_description
1 polymer ?
#
loop_
_entity_poly.entity_id
_entity_poly.type
_entity_poly.pdbx_seq_one_letter_code
_entity_poly.pdbx_strand_id
1 'polypeptide(L)'
;MESIRRKLAPNPRESANFLSVLTFWWTIDLFKKGYTKVLELQDLFRPLEVDKSDALGDRLEKKWFAQQSGPGRPSLIKAIFKTFWWEYTVLGFIAIFNDIFIRLAQPIFLGLLLQYFRRDSNVSRESALYYAGVIVGLNALSVISINQYILGSFQNGMKVRIAVCSVIYRKALR
;
A
#
# COMPACT_ATOMS: atom_id res chain seq x y z
N MET A 1 20.85 13.66 -16.00
CA MET A 1 20.03 12.75 -15.16
C MET A 1 19.46 11.57 -15.94
N GLU A 2 19.03 11.71 -17.21
CA GLU A 2 18.56 10.59 -18.03
C GLU A 2 19.62 9.51 -18.31
N SER A 3 20.89 9.88 -18.42
CA SER A 3 22.01 8.95 -18.66
C SER A 3 22.22 7.93 -17.53
N ILE A 4 21.83 8.27 -16.29
CA ILE A 4 21.91 7.35 -15.14
C ILE A 4 20.68 6.43 -15.11
N ARG A 5 19.48 6.94 -15.44
CA ARG A 5 18.25 6.12 -15.50
C ARG A 5 18.36 4.95 -16.49
N ARG A 6 19.11 5.12 -17.59
CA ARG A 6 19.37 4.04 -18.58
C ARG A 6 20.23 2.89 -18.04
N LYS A 7 20.96 3.06 -16.93
CA LYS A 7 21.86 2.05 -16.36
C LYS A 7 21.33 1.35 -15.11
N LEU A 8 20.17 1.73 -14.58
CA LEU A 8 19.62 1.15 -13.35
C LEU A 8 18.95 -0.21 -13.61
N ALA A 9 19.10 -1.13 -12.67
CA ALA A 9 18.44 -2.44 -12.73
C ALA A 9 16.90 -2.31 -12.72
N PRO A 10 16.16 -3.23 -13.36
CA PRO A 10 14.69 -3.26 -13.28
C PRO A 10 14.24 -3.51 -11.84
N ASN A 11 13.01 -3.08 -11.51
CA ASN A 11 12.51 -3.23 -10.15
C ASN A 11 12.17 -4.70 -9.84
N PRO A 12 12.75 -5.33 -8.80
CA PRO A 12 12.45 -6.72 -8.47
C PRO A 12 10.99 -6.96 -8.10
N ARG A 13 10.22 -5.90 -7.79
CA ARG A 13 8.77 -5.97 -7.62
C ARG A 13 8.02 -6.35 -8.91
N GLU A 14 8.56 -6.07 -10.10
CA GLU A 14 7.93 -6.41 -11.38
C GLU A 14 7.88 -7.92 -11.62
N SER A 15 8.92 -8.64 -11.19
CA SER A 15 9.04 -10.09 -11.32
C SER A 15 8.62 -10.85 -10.06
N ALA A 16 8.18 -10.16 -9.00
CA ALA A 16 7.90 -10.78 -7.71
C ALA A 16 6.55 -11.50 -7.69
N ASN A 17 6.55 -12.73 -7.20
CA ASN A 17 5.31 -13.49 -6.93
C ASN A 17 4.49 -12.84 -5.81
N PHE A 18 3.19 -13.15 -5.77
CA PHE A 18 2.27 -12.61 -4.76
C PHE A 18 2.77 -12.76 -3.32
N LEU A 19 3.28 -13.94 -2.94
CA LEU A 19 3.82 -14.17 -1.60
C LEU A 19 5.06 -13.31 -1.31
N SER A 20 5.91 -13.08 -2.31
CA SER A 20 7.08 -12.20 -2.19
C SER A 20 6.66 -10.75 -1.99
N VAL A 21 5.62 -10.29 -2.70
CA VAL A 21 5.04 -8.95 -2.50
C VAL A 21 4.40 -8.83 -1.11
N LEU A 22 3.65 -9.86 -0.68
CA LEU A 22 2.95 -9.89 0.61
C LEU A 22 3.92 -9.85 1.81
N THR A 23 5.05 -10.54 1.70
CA THR A 23 6.08 -10.64 2.75
C THR A 23 7.25 -9.66 2.56
N PHE A 24 7.18 -8.80 1.54
CA PHE A 24 8.25 -7.87 1.16
C PHE A 24 9.60 -8.53 0.82
N TRP A 25 9.58 -9.82 0.48
CA TRP A 25 10.79 -10.61 0.25
C TRP A 25 11.66 -10.05 -0.89
N TRP A 26 11.02 -9.43 -1.90
CA TRP A 26 11.68 -8.76 -3.02
C TRP A 26 12.64 -7.63 -2.62
N THR A 27 12.54 -7.09 -1.40
CA THR A 27 13.42 -6.02 -0.89
C THR A 27 14.70 -6.53 -0.21
N ILE A 28 14.76 -7.82 0.14
CA ILE A 28 15.82 -8.39 0.98
C ILE A 28 17.20 -8.24 0.33
N ASP A 29 17.31 -8.41 -0.98
CA ASP A 29 18.60 -8.28 -1.68
C ASP A 29 19.15 -6.86 -1.62
N LEU A 30 18.28 -5.84 -1.62
CA LEU A 30 18.68 -4.46 -1.43
C LEU A 30 19.19 -4.22 -0.02
N PHE A 31 18.50 -4.76 0.99
CA PHE A 31 18.92 -4.64 2.38
C PHE A 31 20.25 -5.36 2.66
N LYS A 32 20.46 -6.54 2.08
CA LYS A 32 21.74 -7.27 2.17
C LYS A 32 22.90 -6.46 1.57
N LYS A 33 22.68 -5.84 0.40
CA LYS A 33 23.67 -4.94 -0.21
C LYS A 33 23.96 -3.73 0.68
N GLY A 34 22.91 -3.10 1.23
CA GLY A 34 23.05 -1.96 2.14
C GLY A 34 23.69 -2.29 3.48
N TYR A 35 23.61 -3.55 3.93
CA TYR A 35 24.35 -4.03 5.09
C TYR A 35 25.85 -4.18 4.82
N THR A 36 26.21 -4.53 3.59
CA THR A 36 27.60 -4.82 3.20
C THR A 36 28.35 -3.57 2.75
N LYS A 37 27.65 -2.62 2.11
CA LYS A 37 28.23 -1.37 1.62
C LYS A 37 27.23 -0.21 1.70
N VAL A 38 27.75 1.02 1.73
CA VAL A 38 26.93 2.22 1.55
C VAL A 38 26.30 2.19 0.16
N LEU A 39 24.97 2.35 0.09
CA LEU A 39 24.24 2.30 -1.16
C LEU A 39 24.49 3.57 -1.99
N GLU A 40 24.86 3.37 -3.25
CA GLU A 40 25.02 4.45 -4.22
C GLU A 40 23.83 4.50 -5.18
N LEU A 41 23.70 5.59 -5.93
CA LEU A 41 22.59 5.81 -6.86
C LEU A 41 22.46 4.67 -7.89
N GLN A 42 23.57 4.05 -8.28
CA GLN A 42 23.66 2.95 -9.23
C GLN A 42 23.17 1.60 -8.69
N ASP A 43 23.13 1.43 -7.37
CA ASP A 43 22.61 0.21 -6.72
C ASP A 43 21.08 0.20 -6.59
N LEU A 44 20.44 1.34 -6.88
CA LEU A 44 18.99 1.50 -6.79
C LEU A 44 18.28 0.92 -8.03
N PHE A 45 17.00 0.63 -7.84
CA PHE A 45 16.15 0.13 -8.92
C PHE A 45 15.45 1.26 -9.66
N ARG A 46 15.08 0.99 -10.91
CA ARG A 46 14.17 1.87 -11.66
C ARG A 46 12.82 1.97 -10.96
N PRO A 47 12.16 3.15 -11.01
CA PRO A 47 10.78 3.27 -10.55
C PRO A 47 9.88 2.41 -11.43
N LEU A 48 8.82 1.88 -10.82
CA LEU A 48 7.78 1.15 -11.53
C LEU A 48 7.10 2.07 -12.55
N GLU A 49 6.65 1.53 -13.69
CA GLU A 49 6.00 2.34 -14.75
C GLU A 49 4.84 3.19 -14.22
N VAL A 50 4.06 2.65 -13.28
CA VAL A 50 2.91 3.33 -12.66
C VAL A 50 3.30 4.49 -11.72
N ASP A 51 4.56 4.53 -11.29
CA ASP A 51 5.10 5.54 -10.36
C ASP A 51 5.96 6.60 -11.08
N LYS A 52 6.08 6.52 -12.41
CA LYS A 52 6.84 7.51 -13.19
C LYS A 52 6.16 8.88 -13.17
N SER A 53 6.98 9.92 -13.06
CA SER A 53 6.53 11.31 -13.02
C SER A 53 5.74 11.73 -14.26
N ASP A 54 6.15 11.24 -15.43
CA ASP A 54 5.53 11.61 -16.69
C ASP A 54 4.10 11.06 -16.77
N ALA A 55 3.93 9.76 -16.51
CA ALA A 55 2.62 9.10 -16.50
C ALA A 55 1.67 9.71 -15.44
N LEU A 56 2.17 9.96 -14.23
CA LEU A 56 1.38 10.54 -13.14
C LEU A 56 1.02 12.01 -13.42
N GLY A 57 1.97 12.79 -13.95
CA GLY A 57 1.76 14.16 -14.37
C GLY A 57 0.71 14.27 -15.48
N ASP A 58 0.81 13.44 -16.51
CA ASP A 58 -0.13 13.40 -17.65
C ASP A 58 -1.54 13.03 -17.20
N ARG A 59 -1.68 12.05 -16.27
CA ARG A 59 -2.97 11.67 -15.69
C ARG A 59 -3.65 12.86 -15.00
N LEU A 60 -2.92 13.59 -14.17
CA LEU A 60 -3.45 14.74 -13.43
C LEU A 60 -3.72 15.92 -14.36
N GLU A 61 -2.81 16.22 -15.28
CA GLU A 61 -2.92 17.32 -16.25
C GLU A 61 -4.15 17.15 -17.15
N LYS A 62 -4.41 15.93 -17.63
CA LYS A 62 -5.63 15.61 -18.40
C LYS A 62 -6.91 15.92 -17.64
N LYS A 63 -6.98 15.57 -16.35
CA LYS A 63 -8.15 15.86 -15.50
C LYS A 63 -8.26 17.34 -15.14
N TRP A 64 -7.12 18.00 -14.95
CA TRP A 64 -7.04 19.44 -14.70
C TRP A 64 -7.57 20.27 -15.87
N PHE A 65 -7.10 20.01 -17.10
CA PHE A 65 -7.58 20.73 -18.27
C PHE A 65 -9.06 20.46 -18.58
N ALA A 66 -9.51 19.21 -18.42
CA ALA A 66 -10.94 18.91 -18.55
C ALA A 66 -11.80 19.70 -17.54
N GLN A 67 -11.27 20.00 -16.35
CA GLN A 67 -11.95 20.82 -15.35
C GLN A 67 -11.85 22.31 -15.67
N GLN A 68 -10.74 22.77 -16.24
CA GLN A 68 -10.55 24.16 -16.64
C GLN A 68 -11.45 24.57 -17.82
N SER A 69 -11.71 23.65 -18.75
CA SER A 69 -12.61 23.86 -19.89
C SER A 69 -14.10 23.72 -19.54
N GLY A 70 -14.43 23.26 -18.33
CA GLY A 70 -15.80 23.07 -17.87
C GLY A 70 -16.40 24.33 -17.20
N PRO A 71 -17.72 24.35 -16.95
CA PRO A 71 -18.36 25.44 -16.23
C PRO A 71 -17.97 25.45 -14.74
N GLY A 72 -17.66 26.63 -14.20
CA GLY A 72 -17.39 26.85 -12.78
C GLY A 72 -15.92 27.15 -12.44
N ARG A 73 -15.63 27.37 -11.15
CA ARG A 73 -14.26 27.67 -10.69
C ARG A 73 -13.43 26.39 -10.64
N PRO A 74 -12.30 26.29 -11.38
CA PRO A 74 -11.43 25.12 -11.32
C PRO A 74 -10.79 25.01 -9.94
N SER A 75 -10.65 23.78 -9.44
CA SER A 75 -10.08 23.49 -8.13
C SER A 75 -9.15 22.29 -8.25
N LEU A 76 -7.88 22.51 -7.89
CA LEU A 76 -6.84 21.49 -8.02
C LEU A 76 -7.13 20.29 -7.11
N ILE A 77 -7.69 20.52 -5.93
CA ILE A 77 -8.07 19.47 -4.98
C ILE A 77 -9.09 18.52 -5.62
N LYS A 78 -10.09 19.06 -6.33
CA LYS A 78 -11.09 18.25 -7.05
C LYS A 78 -10.45 17.44 -8.18
N ALA A 79 -9.50 18.03 -8.92
CA ALA A 79 -8.77 17.33 -9.97
C ALA A 79 -7.92 16.18 -9.41
N ILE A 80 -7.20 16.41 -8.31
CA ILE A 80 -6.42 15.38 -7.60
C ILE A 80 -7.34 14.25 -7.16
N PHE A 81 -8.42 14.58 -6.45
CA PHE A 81 -9.38 13.59 -5.97
C PHE A 81 -9.93 12.75 -7.13
N LYS A 82 -10.40 13.39 -8.22
CA LYS A 82 -10.91 12.70 -9.42
C LYS A 82 -9.84 11.88 -10.17
N THR A 83 -8.56 12.16 -9.98
CA THR A 83 -7.46 11.42 -10.62
C THR A 83 -7.11 10.14 -9.88
N PHE A 84 -7.14 10.17 -8.54
CA PHE A 84 -6.70 9.09 -7.66
C PHE A 84 -7.82 8.41 -6.86
N TRP A 85 -9.09 8.78 -7.10
CA TRP A 85 -10.22 8.27 -6.31
C TRP A 85 -10.28 6.74 -6.30
N TRP A 86 -9.99 6.08 -7.43
CA TRP A 86 -10.05 4.63 -7.52
C TRP A 86 -9.02 3.97 -6.58
N GLU A 87 -7.79 4.45 -6.57
CA GLU A 87 -6.73 3.96 -5.69
C GLU A 87 -7.07 4.16 -4.20
N TYR A 88 -7.69 5.29 -3.84
CA TYR A 88 -8.13 5.54 -2.47
C TYR A 88 -9.38 4.73 -2.08
N THR A 89 -10.33 4.56 -2.99
CA THR A 89 -11.55 3.76 -2.73
C THR A 89 -11.21 2.29 -2.52
N VAL A 90 -10.29 1.72 -3.31
CA VAL A 90 -9.83 0.33 -3.13
C VAL A 90 -9.14 0.14 -1.79
N LEU A 91 -8.23 1.05 -1.41
CA LEU A 91 -7.60 0.99 -0.08
C LEU A 91 -8.62 1.14 1.06
N GLY A 92 -9.57 2.06 0.92
CA GLY A 92 -10.62 2.28 1.92
C GLY A 92 -11.52 1.05 2.10
N PHE A 93 -11.93 0.41 1.00
CA PHE A 93 -12.73 -0.81 1.06
C PHE A 93 -11.98 -1.96 1.75
N ILE A 94 -10.70 -2.15 1.42
CA ILE A 94 -9.85 -3.16 2.06
C ILE A 94 -9.69 -2.86 3.56
N ALA A 95 -9.50 -1.59 3.94
CA ALA A 95 -9.36 -1.19 5.33
C ALA A 95 -10.63 -1.45 6.14
N ILE A 96 -11.80 -1.05 5.61
CA ILE A 96 -13.10 -1.29 6.26
C ILE A 96 -13.35 -2.77 6.44
N PHE A 97 -13.06 -3.59 5.42
CA PHE A 97 -13.19 -5.03 5.52
C PHE A 97 -12.24 -5.59 6.60
N ASN A 98 -10.99 -5.16 6.64
CA ASN A 98 -10.04 -5.62 7.65
C ASN A 98 -10.50 -5.28 9.07
N ASP A 99 -10.92 -4.03 9.28
CA ASP A 99 -11.35 -3.53 10.58
C ASP A 99 -12.64 -4.20 11.06
N ILE A 100 -13.59 -4.48 10.18
CA ILE A 100 -14.84 -5.14 10.59
C ILE A 100 -14.59 -6.62 10.86
N PHE A 101 -13.93 -7.34 9.94
CA PHE A 101 -13.86 -8.79 10.04
C PHE A 101 -12.74 -9.27 10.98
N ILE A 102 -11.51 -8.79 10.78
CA ILE A 102 -10.35 -9.30 11.53
C ILE A 102 -10.31 -8.72 12.94
N ARG A 103 -10.55 -7.40 13.07
CA ARG A 103 -10.44 -6.72 14.36
C ARG A 103 -11.56 -7.08 15.32
N LEU A 104 -12.77 -7.37 14.83
CA LEU A 104 -13.89 -7.82 15.68
C LEU A 104 -13.85 -9.32 15.96
N ALA A 105 -13.35 -10.15 15.03
CA ALA A 105 -13.26 -11.58 15.25
C ALA A 105 -12.31 -11.92 16.42
N GLN A 106 -11.17 -11.24 16.55
CA GLN A 106 -10.19 -11.47 17.61
C GLN A 106 -10.79 -11.48 19.04
N PRO A 107 -11.48 -10.42 19.51
CA PRO A 107 -12.06 -10.41 20.86
C PRO A 107 -13.22 -11.41 21.01
N ILE A 108 -13.96 -11.72 19.95
CA ILE A 108 -15.04 -12.73 19.98
C ILE A 108 -14.44 -14.11 20.26
N PHE A 109 -13.44 -14.53 19.49
CA PHE A 109 -12.78 -15.83 19.71
C PHE A 109 -12.03 -15.87 21.05
N LEU A 110 -11.45 -14.74 21.49
CA LEU A 110 -10.87 -14.65 22.83
C LEU A 110 -11.94 -14.86 23.92
N GLY A 111 -13.12 -14.27 23.77
CA GLY A 111 -14.25 -14.45 24.68
C GLY A 111 -14.72 -15.91 24.75
N LEU A 112 -14.82 -16.59 23.61
CA LEU A 112 -15.14 -18.02 23.53
C LEU A 112 -14.07 -18.89 24.19
N LEU A 113 -12.79 -18.54 24.00
CA LEU A 113 -11.68 -19.22 24.67
C LEU A 113 -11.73 -19.01 26.20
N LEU A 114 -12.07 -17.81 26.68
CA LEU A 114 -12.22 -17.55 28.11
C LEU A 114 -13.41 -18.31 28.71
N GLN A 115 -14.45 -18.61 27.93
CA GLN A 115 -15.58 -19.39 28.39
C GLN A 115 -15.20 -20.83 28.74
N TYR A 116 -14.21 -21.42 28.06
CA TYR A 116 -13.65 -22.74 28.40
C TYR A 116 -13.09 -22.79 29.84
N PHE A 117 -12.46 -21.71 30.30
CA PHE A 117 -11.87 -21.65 31.64
C PHE A 117 -12.90 -21.42 32.77
N ARG A 118 -14.19 -21.22 32.45
CA ARG A 118 -15.24 -21.13 33.48
C ARG A 118 -15.59 -22.52 34.01
N ARG A 119 -15.85 -22.61 35.32
CA ARG A 119 -16.15 -23.88 36.03
C ARG A 119 -17.37 -24.63 35.48
N ASP A 120 -18.37 -23.92 34.96
CA ASP A 120 -19.62 -24.50 34.42
C ASP A 120 -19.63 -24.62 32.88
N SER A 121 -18.48 -24.84 32.26
CA SER A 121 -18.37 -24.83 30.80
C SER A 121 -18.57 -26.22 30.18
N ASN A 122 -19.47 -26.31 29.18
CA ASN A 122 -19.66 -27.51 28.33
C ASN A 122 -18.68 -27.54 27.13
N VAL A 123 -17.61 -26.74 27.18
CA VAL A 123 -16.72 -26.55 26.04
C VAL A 123 -15.62 -27.61 26.07
N SER A 124 -15.54 -28.41 25.02
CA SER A 124 -14.50 -29.44 24.88
C SER A 124 -13.10 -28.83 24.68
N ARG A 125 -12.07 -29.55 25.13
CA ARG A 125 -10.65 -29.17 24.94
C ARG A 125 -10.28 -28.96 23.47
N GLU A 126 -10.87 -29.75 22.56
CA GLU A 126 -10.63 -29.62 21.11
C GLU A 126 -11.15 -28.29 20.56
N SER A 127 -12.34 -27.86 21.00
CA SER A 127 -12.92 -26.56 20.61
C SER A 127 -12.07 -25.39 21.11
N ALA A 128 -11.53 -25.50 22.33
CA ALA A 128 -10.64 -24.48 22.89
C ALA A 128 -9.32 -24.36 22.09
N LEU A 129 -8.72 -25.49 21.69
CA LEU A 129 -7.53 -25.50 20.84
C LEU A 129 -7.82 -24.88 19.46
N TYR A 130 -8.99 -25.14 18.88
CA TYR A 130 -9.42 -24.52 17.63
C TYR A 130 -9.54 -22.99 17.77
N TYR A 131 -10.19 -22.49 18.83
CA TYR A 131 -10.28 -21.04 19.08
C TYR A 131 -8.91 -20.38 19.25
N ALA A 132 -8.00 -21.03 20.00
CA ALA A 132 -6.63 -20.54 20.14
C ALA A 132 -5.88 -20.47 18.80
N GLY A 133 -6.00 -21.51 17.96
CA GLY A 133 -5.43 -21.53 16.61
C GLY A 133 -5.97 -20.42 15.72
N VAL A 134 -7.28 -20.18 15.76
CA VAL A 134 -7.93 -19.07 15.03
C VAL A 134 -7.42 -17.71 15.51
N ILE A 135 -7.25 -17.50 16.81
CA ILE A 135 -6.72 -16.25 17.37
C ILE A 135 -5.31 -15.97 16.84
N VAL A 136 -4.42 -16.98 16.85
CA VAL A 136 -3.05 -16.85 16.32
C VAL A 136 -3.07 -16.54 14.82
N GLY A 137 -3.89 -17.26 14.06
CA GLY A 137 -4.04 -17.02 12.61
C GLY A 137 -4.56 -15.61 12.30
N LEU A 138 -5.58 -15.15 13.02
CA LEU A 138 -6.11 -13.78 12.89
C LEU A 138 -5.07 -12.73 13.27
N ASN A 139 -4.24 -12.98 14.28
CA ASN A 139 -3.17 -12.06 14.67
C ASN A 139 -2.11 -11.93 13.56
N ALA A 140 -1.64 -13.06 13.02
CA ALA A 140 -0.68 -13.06 11.92
C ALA A 140 -1.24 -12.34 10.68
N LEU A 141 -2.50 -12.61 10.33
CA LEU A 141 -3.17 -11.95 9.21
C LEU A 141 -3.33 -10.44 9.44
N SER A 142 -3.65 -10.03 10.67
CA SER A 142 -3.76 -8.61 11.04
C SER A 142 -2.43 -7.89 10.84
N VAL A 143 -1.32 -8.47 11.30
CA VAL A 143 0.03 -7.91 11.13
C VAL A 143 0.42 -7.79 9.66
N ILE A 144 0.16 -8.80 8.84
CA ILE A 144 0.46 -8.72 7.41
C ILE A 144 -0.38 -7.63 6.76
N SER A 145 -1.67 -7.57 7.09
CA SER A 145 -2.60 -6.62 6.49
C SER A 145 -2.28 -5.17 6.82
N ILE A 146 -1.96 -4.86 8.09
CA ILE A 146 -1.63 -3.49 8.50
C ILE A 146 -0.35 -2.99 7.82
N ASN A 147 0.66 -3.84 7.66
CA ASN A 147 1.90 -3.47 6.97
C ASN A 147 1.65 -3.18 5.48
N GLN A 148 0.86 -4.00 4.80
CA GLN A 148 0.49 -3.77 3.41
C GLN A 148 -0.35 -2.50 3.23
N TYR A 149 -1.29 -2.25 4.14
CA TYR A 149 -2.10 -1.05 4.13
C TYR A 149 -1.27 0.22 4.30
N ILE A 150 -0.34 0.24 5.27
CA ILE A 150 0.56 1.36 5.52
C ILE A 150 1.42 1.64 4.28
N LEU A 151 2.06 0.62 3.71
CA LEU A 151 2.86 0.79 2.50
C LEU A 151 2.02 1.33 1.33
N GLY A 152 0.85 0.74 1.08
CA GLY A 152 -0.04 1.17 -0.01
C GLY A 152 -0.48 2.63 0.16
N SER A 153 -0.76 3.04 1.39
CA SER A 153 -1.12 4.43 1.73
C SER A 153 0.02 5.40 1.45
N PHE A 154 1.25 5.07 1.86
CA PHE A 154 2.43 5.87 1.54
C PHE A 154 2.70 5.94 0.03
N GLN A 155 2.55 4.84 -0.69
CA GLN A 155 2.71 4.80 -2.15
C GLN A 155 1.72 5.72 -2.87
N ASN A 156 0.45 5.70 -2.47
CA ASN A 156 -0.55 6.60 -3.04
C ASN A 156 -0.26 8.07 -2.69
N GLY A 157 0.18 8.36 -1.47
CA GLY A 157 0.64 9.71 -1.10
C GLY A 157 1.82 10.18 -1.95
N MET A 158 2.79 9.31 -2.23
CA MET A 158 3.91 9.62 -3.12
C MET A 158 3.44 9.90 -4.55
N LYS A 159 2.52 9.10 -5.10
CA LYS A 159 1.96 9.33 -6.45
C LYS A 159 1.31 10.70 -6.59
N VAL A 160 0.51 11.10 -5.60
CA VAL A 160 -0.12 12.43 -5.58
C VAL A 160 0.93 13.53 -5.57
N ARG A 161 1.94 13.43 -4.69
CA ARG A 161 3.02 14.42 -4.59
C ARG A 161 3.78 14.54 -5.91
N ILE A 162 4.16 13.41 -6.51
CA ILE A 162 4.89 13.38 -7.78
C ILE A 162 4.07 14.03 -8.90
N ALA A 163 2.78 13.71 -9.01
CA ALA A 163 1.90 14.28 -10.02
C ALA A 163 1.79 15.80 -9.89
N VAL A 164 1.56 16.30 -8.67
CA VAL A 164 1.43 17.74 -8.40
C VAL A 164 2.74 18.48 -8.70
N CYS A 165 3.89 17.96 -8.25
CA CYS A 165 5.20 18.55 -8.55
C CYS A 165 5.46 18.59 -10.06
N SER A 166 5.13 17.51 -10.80
CA SER A 166 5.28 17.48 -12.25
C SER A 166 4.44 18.55 -12.95
N VAL A 167 3.17 18.71 -12.55
CA VAL A 167 2.27 19.72 -13.12
C VAL A 167 2.74 21.14 -12.79
N ILE A 168 3.14 21.41 -11.55
CA ILE A 168 3.68 22.72 -11.15
C ILE A 168 4.93 23.06 -11.94
N TYR A 169 5.85 22.10 -12.09
CA TYR A 169 7.08 22.29 -12.86
C TYR A 169 6.80 22.63 -14.32
N ARG A 170 5.91 21.89 -14.98
CA ARG A 170 5.47 22.18 -16.36
C ARG A 170 4.80 23.54 -16.48
N LYS A 171 4.07 23.98 -15.45
CA LYS A 171 3.41 25.30 -15.42
C LYS A 171 4.39 26.44 -15.18
N ALA A 172 5.45 26.23 -14.40
CA ALA A 172 6.45 27.26 -14.10
C ALA A 172 7.43 27.50 -15.26
N LEU A 173 7.64 26.50 -16.11
CA LEU A 173 8.48 26.59 -17.31
C LEU A 173 7.75 27.12 -18.55
N ARG A 174 6.42 27.24 -18.49
CA ARG A 174 5.60 27.90 -19.52
C ARG A 174 5.37 29.35 -19.13
#